data_AF-A0AAD4DHM5-F1
#
_entry.id   AF-A0AAD4DHM5-F1
#
_cell.length_a   1.000
_cell.length_b   1.000
_cell.length_c   1.000
_cell.angle_alpha   90.00
_cell.angle_beta   90.00
_cell.angle_gamma   90.00
#
_symmetry.space_group_name_H-M   'P 1'
#
loop_
_entity.id
_entity.type
_entity.pdbx_description
1 polymer ?
#
loop_
_entity_poly.entity_id
_entity_poly.type
_entity_poly.pdbx_seq_one_letter_code
_entity_poly.pdbx_strand_id
1 'polypeptide(L)'
;MVSHLEVTLAINAPLLEKSGTNKTIVINSADNKSDSEWTVTLTRLDSALLVSVKRTSSSENKILTPFKSWHIIPRSEANPILSILVDEQQLQSHHHPIHGKVDAEKVTGVHNYDFDIVLSADKGLIRRTAPTHCNHKELIALLLKDVTLTNVCFTIPSIAEGQSITCLWAHRSAFSSHKKFLELIAKGDEVIQDKNNTECAMTAQDLAVVIAKGGSTPVRVDKVAMSTFCVLLYYIYMGVVNLKLHTCQVFSGCQSIRGCPVDGPSFSIFTLSDIEGEEGQDGVPFHLDVKWEDLMEAADVYEISDLKRLCRRGIIKGLDKTNAVDILFGKTGRDPEIKQAAVEYIVENLDAIFEETGDPFDRHRQHPEHHSLLVKLMRLKAKQTC
;
A
#
# COMPACT_ATOMS: atom_id res chain seq x y z
N MET A 1 24.78 9.86 0.46
CA MET A 1 23.91 8.70 0.20
C MET A 1 24.58 7.47 0.76
N VAL A 2 24.02 6.86 1.81
CA VAL A 2 24.45 5.54 2.29
C VAL A 2 23.69 4.52 1.46
N SER A 3 24.39 3.78 0.60
CA SER A 3 23.75 2.67 -0.13
C SER A 3 23.37 1.59 0.88
N HIS A 4 22.08 1.24 0.96
CA HIS A 4 21.60 0.08 1.70
C HIS A 4 22.12 -1.19 1.00
N LEU A 5 23.32 -1.65 1.41
CA LEU A 5 23.87 -2.90 0.92
C LEU A 5 23.26 -4.05 1.73
N GLU A 6 22.60 -4.96 1.04
CA GLU A 6 22.00 -6.14 1.64
C GLU A 6 22.29 -7.38 0.78
N VAL A 7 22.52 -8.52 1.41
CA VAL A 7 22.66 -9.81 0.74
C VAL A 7 21.78 -10.83 1.44
N THR A 8 20.94 -11.52 0.68
CA THR A 8 20.11 -12.63 1.19
C THR A 8 20.63 -13.95 0.62
N LEU A 9 20.88 -14.91 1.51
CA LEU A 9 21.33 -16.26 1.17
C LEU A 9 20.22 -17.26 1.54
N ALA A 10 19.58 -17.83 0.53
CA ALA A 10 18.55 -18.84 0.69
C ALA A 10 19.15 -20.20 1.07
N ILE A 11 18.79 -20.72 2.25
CA ILE A 11 19.27 -22.01 2.75
C ILE A 11 18.16 -23.05 2.62
N ASN A 12 18.44 -24.08 1.82
CA ASN A 12 17.64 -25.29 1.73
C ASN A 12 18.59 -26.49 1.82
N ALA A 13 18.58 -27.19 2.96
CA ALA A 13 19.58 -28.21 3.26
C ALA A 13 18.97 -29.43 3.95
N PRO A 14 19.41 -30.66 3.65
CA PRO A 14 18.97 -31.85 4.37
C PRO A 14 19.19 -31.71 5.88
N LEU A 15 18.28 -32.29 6.67
CA LEU A 15 18.44 -32.35 8.12
C LEU A 15 19.70 -33.12 8.51
N LEU A 16 20.36 -32.64 9.56
CA LEU A 16 21.55 -33.25 10.13
C LEU A 16 21.16 -34.04 11.38
N GLU A 17 21.08 -35.37 11.28
CA GLU A 17 20.55 -36.23 12.34
C GLU A 17 21.47 -36.39 13.55
N LYS A 18 22.79 -36.26 13.36
CA LYS A 18 23.79 -36.52 14.40
C LYS A 18 24.52 -35.24 14.80
N SER A 19 24.64 -35.02 16.11
CA SER A 19 25.48 -33.93 16.65
C SER A 19 26.92 -34.04 16.13
N GLY A 20 27.53 -32.92 15.78
CA GLY A 20 28.87 -32.84 15.16
C GLY A 20 28.91 -33.09 13.66
N THR A 21 27.83 -33.53 13.02
CA THR A 21 27.79 -33.59 11.54
C THR A 21 27.68 -32.19 10.95
N ASN A 22 28.28 -32.02 9.77
CA ASN A 22 28.23 -30.76 9.04
C ASN A 22 27.79 -30.95 7.58
N LYS A 23 27.25 -29.88 7.01
CA LYS A 23 26.93 -29.78 5.59
C LYS A 23 27.38 -28.42 5.08
N THR A 24 28.16 -28.42 4.00
CA THR A 24 28.55 -27.19 3.31
C THR A 24 27.69 -27.00 2.07
N ILE A 25 27.23 -25.77 1.87
CA ILE A 25 26.39 -25.31 0.77
C ILE A 25 27.12 -24.15 0.11
N VAL A 26 27.20 -24.20 -1.21
CA VAL A 26 27.77 -23.14 -2.03
C VAL A 26 26.62 -22.40 -2.70
N ILE A 27 26.57 -21.08 -2.52
CA ILE A 27 25.52 -20.20 -3.01
C ILE A 27 26.16 -19.12 -3.89
N ASN A 28 25.76 -19.08 -5.16
CA ASN A 28 26.13 -18.01 -6.06
C ASN A 28 25.13 -16.87 -5.90
N SER A 29 25.61 -15.67 -5.54
CA SER A 29 24.73 -14.50 -5.47
C SER A 29 24.32 -14.07 -6.88
N ALA A 30 23.01 -13.98 -7.12
CA ALA A 30 22.45 -13.58 -8.41
C ALA A 30 22.54 -12.07 -8.67
N ASP A 31 23.06 -11.27 -7.74
CA ASP A 31 23.19 -9.83 -7.92
C ASP A 31 24.28 -9.50 -8.95
N ASN A 32 23.78 -9.13 -10.13
CA ASN A 32 24.36 -9.00 -11.47
C ASN A 32 25.66 -8.20 -11.67
N LYS A 33 26.52 -7.99 -10.66
CA LYS A 33 27.78 -7.22 -10.84
C LYS A 33 29.02 -7.82 -10.19
N SER A 34 28.92 -8.93 -9.47
CA SER A 34 30.11 -9.60 -8.94
C SER A 34 29.87 -11.09 -8.77
N ASP A 35 30.72 -11.91 -9.38
CA ASP A 35 30.82 -13.36 -9.16
C ASP A 35 31.25 -13.63 -7.71
N SER A 36 30.29 -13.48 -6.80
CA SER A 36 30.48 -13.68 -5.38
C SER A 36 29.89 -15.03 -5.01
N GLU A 37 30.77 -15.98 -4.80
CA GLU A 37 30.44 -17.27 -4.24
C GLU A 37 30.42 -17.15 -2.71
N TRP A 38 29.38 -17.72 -2.10
CA TRP A 38 29.21 -17.79 -0.65
C TRP A 38 29.20 -19.24 -0.22
N THR A 39 30.05 -19.57 0.74
CA THR A 39 30.08 -20.87 1.40
C THR A 39 29.36 -20.75 2.74
N VAL A 40 28.30 -21.53 2.91
CA VAL A 40 27.54 -21.66 4.15
C VAL A 40 27.74 -23.07 4.70
N THR A 41 28.32 -23.18 5.89
CA THR A 41 28.48 -24.46 6.59
C THR A 41 27.50 -24.53 7.75
N LEU A 42 26.68 -25.57 7.76
CA LEU A 42 25.75 -25.90 8.82
C LEU A 42 26.35 -27.03 9.66
N THR A 43 26.44 -26.85 10.97
CA THR A 43 26.94 -27.88 11.90
C THR A 43 25.91 -28.11 13.00
N ARG A 44 25.44 -29.35 13.16
CA ARG A 44 24.48 -29.71 14.21
C ARG A 44 25.17 -29.73 15.57
N LEU A 45 24.63 -29.01 16.55
CA LEU A 45 25.07 -28.98 17.95
C LEU A 45 23.89 -29.37 18.86
N ASP A 46 23.65 -30.66 19.04
CA ASP A 46 22.54 -31.22 19.83
C ASP A 46 21.17 -30.63 19.44
N SER A 47 20.63 -29.65 20.16
CA SER A 47 19.38 -28.93 19.84
C SER A 47 19.57 -27.69 18.96
N ALA A 48 20.81 -27.24 18.77
CA ALA A 48 21.13 -26.04 18.02
C ALA A 48 21.78 -26.36 16.65
N LEU A 49 21.76 -25.38 15.77
CA LEU A 49 22.45 -25.36 14.50
C LEU A 49 23.45 -24.20 14.52
N LEU A 50 24.74 -24.53 14.35
CA LEU A 50 25.77 -23.53 14.12
C LEU A 50 25.85 -23.27 12.61
N VAL A 51 25.58 -22.03 12.24
CA VAL A 51 25.64 -21.52 10.87
C VAL A 51 26.92 -20.72 10.71
N SER A 52 27.71 -21.05 9.70
CA SER A 52 29.00 -20.45 9.41
C SER A 52 29.00 -19.91 7.98
N VAL A 53 29.08 -18.60 7.80
CA VAL A 53 29.03 -17.97 6.48
C VAL A 53 30.40 -17.39 6.12
N LYS A 54 30.90 -17.75 4.94
CA LYS A 54 32.15 -17.25 4.39
C LYS A 54 31.95 -16.86 2.92
N ARG A 55 32.38 -15.68 2.54
CA ARG A 55 32.47 -15.30 1.12
C ARG A 55 33.75 -15.88 0.53
N THR A 56 33.62 -16.61 -0.57
CA THR A 56 34.72 -17.25 -1.31
C THR A 56 34.89 -16.57 -2.66
N SER A 57 35.34 -15.32 -2.70
CA SER A 57 35.66 -14.67 -3.99
C SER A 57 37.10 -14.95 -4.42
N SER A 58 37.30 -15.35 -5.66
CA SER A 58 38.62 -15.58 -6.28
C SER A 58 39.41 -14.30 -6.55
N SER A 59 38.73 -13.15 -6.67
CA SER A 59 39.38 -11.84 -6.74
C SER A 59 39.71 -11.33 -5.33
N GLU A 60 40.99 -11.14 -5.05
CA GLU A 60 41.54 -10.70 -3.77
C GLU A 60 40.76 -9.50 -3.17
N ASN A 61 40.38 -9.64 -1.89
CA ASN A 61 40.03 -8.56 -0.96
C ASN A 61 38.72 -7.76 -1.17
N LYS A 62 37.61 -8.36 -1.61
CA LYS A 62 36.28 -7.74 -1.37
C LYS A 62 35.75 -8.07 0.02
N ILE A 63 35.96 -7.11 0.92
CA ILE A 63 35.75 -7.19 2.36
C ILE A 63 34.25 -7.36 2.73
N LEU A 64 33.97 -8.13 3.79
CA LEU A 64 32.66 -8.22 4.46
C LEU A 64 32.35 -7.02 5.39
N THR A 65 33.25 -6.04 5.46
CA THR A 65 33.14 -4.84 6.30
C THR A 65 31.92 -3.96 6.06
N PRO A 66 31.23 -3.93 4.90
CA PRO A 66 30.04 -3.09 4.81
C PRO A 66 28.87 -3.62 5.65
N PHE A 67 28.84 -4.91 6.00
CA PHE A 67 27.75 -5.48 6.78
C PHE A 67 27.96 -5.22 8.28
N LYS A 68 26.92 -4.75 8.95
CA LYS A 68 26.90 -4.43 10.39
C LYS A 68 25.99 -5.36 11.19
N SER A 69 25.10 -6.07 10.52
CA SER A 69 24.16 -7.01 11.12
C SER A 69 23.95 -8.20 10.20
N TRP A 70 23.51 -9.31 10.79
CA TRP A 70 22.91 -10.40 10.02
C TRP A 70 21.69 -10.96 10.75
N HIS A 71 20.83 -11.64 10.02
CA HIS A 71 19.61 -12.22 10.56
C HIS A 71 19.41 -13.62 9.98
N ILE A 72 18.96 -14.55 10.82
CA ILE A 72 18.49 -15.87 10.38
C ILE A 72 16.98 -15.84 10.43
N ILE A 73 16.34 -15.97 9.27
CA ILE A 73 14.90 -15.84 9.16
C ILE A 73 14.30 -17.18 8.71
N PRO A 74 13.66 -17.93 9.63
CA PRO A 74 12.94 -19.14 9.27
C PRO A 74 11.86 -18.85 8.23
N ARG A 75 11.67 -19.76 7.26
CA ARG A 75 10.56 -19.67 6.30
C ARG A 75 9.24 -20.28 6.81
N SER A 76 9.32 -21.03 7.90
CA SER A 76 8.16 -21.55 8.61
C SER A 76 7.47 -20.41 9.38
N GLU A 77 6.17 -20.20 9.12
CA GLU A 77 5.35 -19.15 9.75
C GLU A 77 5.24 -19.29 11.28
N ALA A 78 5.51 -20.48 11.82
CA ALA A 78 5.34 -20.79 13.23
C ALA A 78 6.41 -20.13 14.14
N ASN A 79 7.52 -19.64 13.58
CA ASN A 79 8.67 -19.21 14.37
C ASN A 79 8.96 -17.71 14.20
N PRO A 80 9.06 -16.94 15.31
CA PRO A 80 9.45 -15.54 15.24
C PRO A 80 10.88 -15.41 14.70
N ILE A 81 11.16 -14.27 14.08
CA ILE A 81 12.46 -13.94 13.47
C ILE A 81 13.54 -14.01 14.54
N LEU A 82 14.61 -14.75 14.25
CA LEU A 82 15.74 -14.90 15.15
C LEU A 82 16.82 -13.90 14.72
N SER A 83 16.74 -12.70 15.27
CA SER A 83 17.83 -11.72 15.13
C SER A 83 19.02 -12.19 15.98
N ILE A 84 20.04 -12.72 15.33
CA ILE A 84 21.32 -13.00 15.97
C ILE A 84 22.19 -11.77 15.75
N LEU A 85 22.38 -10.95 16.79
CA LEU A 85 23.38 -9.88 16.73
C LEU A 85 24.76 -10.54 16.65
N VAL A 86 25.45 -10.38 15.51
CA VAL A 86 26.88 -10.73 15.44
C VAL A 86 27.65 -9.71 16.25
N ASP A 87 28.64 -10.18 16.99
CA ASP A 87 29.71 -9.33 17.46
C ASP A 87 30.40 -8.64 16.27
N GLU A 88 30.47 -7.30 16.30
CA GLU A 88 31.16 -6.49 15.28
C GLU A 88 32.59 -6.98 15.03
N GLN A 89 33.24 -7.57 16.03
CA GLN A 89 34.59 -8.12 15.90
C GLN A 89 34.65 -9.29 14.89
N GLN A 90 33.61 -10.12 14.79
CA GLN A 90 33.59 -11.22 13.81
C GLN A 90 33.44 -10.71 12.38
N LEU A 91 32.62 -9.66 12.18
CA LEU A 91 32.42 -9.00 10.89
C LEU A 91 33.69 -8.31 10.37
N GLN A 92 34.56 -7.87 11.27
CA GLN A 92 35.84 -7.24 10.92
C GLN A 92 36.92 -8.25 10.53
N SER A 93 36.75 -9.54 10.83
CA SER A 93 37.77 -10.56 10.52
C SER A 93 37.71 -10.99 9.05
N HIS A 94 38.75 -10.71 8.27
CA HIS A 94 38.70 -10.84 6.80
C HIS A 94 38.79 -12.30 6.30
N HIS A 95 39.17 -13.23 7.18
CA HIS A 95 39.44 -14.62 6.81
C HIS A 95 38.61 -15.64 7.58
N HIS A 96 37.94 -15.20 8.65
CA HIS A 96 37.16 -16.12 9.47
C HIS A 96 35.70 -16.10 9.02
N PRO A 97 35.06 -17.27 8.97
CA PRO A 97 33.63 -17.32 8.78
C PRO A 97 32.90 -16.58 9.91
N ILE A 98 31.78 -15.96 9.58
CA ILE A 98 30.85 -15.38 10.55
C ILE A 98 30.01 -16.53 11.12
N HIS A 99 29.88 -16.60 12.45
CA HIS A 99 29.22 -17.70 13.13
C HIS A 99 27.94 -17.27 13.83
N GLY A 100 26.88 -18.07 13.69
CA GLY A 100 25.58 -17.85 14.30
C GLY A 100 25.02 -19.13 14.85
N LYS A 101 24.47 -19.08 16.06
CA LYS A 101 23.83 -20.24 16.68
C LYS A 101 22.33 -20.00 16.70
N VAL A 102 21.59 -20.92 16.10
CA VAL A 102 20.12 -20.89 16.06
C VAL A 102 19.58 -22.18 16.64
N ASP A 103 18.38 -22.14 17.23
CA ASP A 103 17.67 -23.36 17.60
C ASP A 103 17.30 -24.11 16.30
N ALA A 104 17.72 -25.36 16.19
CA ALA A 104 17.57 -26.11 14.96
C ALA A 104 16.11 -26.41 14.65
N GLU A 105 15.25 -26.59 15.66
CA GLU A 105 13.82 -26.81 15.47
C GLU A 105 13.14 -25.58 14.86
N LYS A 106 13.61 -24.37 15.21
CA LYS A 106 13.02 -23.13 14.71
C LYS A 106 13.29 -22.87 13.23
N VAL A 107 14.34 -23.45 12.68
CA VAL A 107 14.73 -23.31 11.26
C VAL A 107 14.47 -24.59 10.44
N THR A 108 13.80 -25.58 11.05
CA THR A 108 13.42 -26.82 10.37
C THR A 108 12.07 -26.63 9.67
N GLY A 109 12.05 -26.86 8.36
CA GLY A 109 10.83 -27.02 7.56
C GLY A 109 10.28 -28.44 7.66
N VAL A 110 9.55 -28.89 6.63
CA VAL A 110 8.90 -30.23 6.67
C VAL A 110 9.93 -31.36 6.66
N HIS A 111 11.00 -31.25 5.87
CA HIS A 111 11.98 -32.32 5.66
C HIS A 111 13.45 -31.85 5.60
N ASN A 112 13.69 -30.58 5.85
CA ASN A 112 14.95 -29.90 5.59
C ASN A 112 15.11 -28.70 6.52
N TYR A 113 16.31 -28.17 6.65
CA TYR A 113 16.50 -26.81 7.12
C TYR A 113 16.07 -25.84 6.02
N ASP A 114 15.18 -24.91 6.32
CA ASP A 114 14.60 -23.95 5.37
C ASP A 114 14.47 -22.55 5.99
N PHE A 115 15.44 -21.70 5.66
CA PHE A 115 15.57 -20.36 6.21
C PHE A 115 16.41 -19.47 5.30
N ASP A 116 16.33 -18.16 5.50
CA ASP A 116 17.16 -17.17 4.81
C ASP A 116 18.19 -16.57 5.78
N ILE A 117 19.39 -16.29 5.28
CA ILE A 117 20.40 -15.49 5.98
C ILE A 117 20.46 -14.12 5.33
N VAL A 118 20.15 -13.05 6.06
CA VAL A 118 20.19 -11.68 5.55
C VAL A 118 21.35 -10.94 6.19
N LEU A 119 22.30 -10.48 5.38
CA LEU A 119 23.42 -9.62 5.79
C LEU A 119 23.08 -8.17 5.43
N SER A 120 23.14 -7.24 6.39
CA SER A 120 22.75 -5.84 6.19
C SER A 120 23.82 -4.86 6.66
N ALA A 121 24.01 -3.78 5.91
CA ALA A 121 24.84 -2.64 6.31
C ALA A 121 24.18 -1.74 7.38
N ASP A 122 22.89 -1.95 7.67
CA ASP A 122 22.10 -1.20 8.63
C ASP A 122 21.85 -2.04 9.90
N LYS A 123 22.26 -1.51 11.06
CA LYS A 123 22.07 -2.15 12.37
C LYS A 123 20.61 -2.13 12.83
N GLY A 124 19.81 -1.16 12.35
CA GLY A 124 18.41 -0.96 12.79
C GLY A 124 17.37 -1.68 11.94
N LEU A 125 17.76 -2.22 10.78
CA LEU A 125 16.83 -2.85 9.84
C LEU A 125 16.50 -4.29 10.27
N ILE A 126 15.62 -4.44 11.27
CA ILE A 126 15.00 -5.73 11.57
C ILE A 126 13.99 -6.03 10.45
N ARG A 127 14.42 -6.75 9.42
CA ARG A 127 13.48 -7.23 8.40
C ARG A 127 12.57 -8.27 9.01
N ARG A 128 11.27 -8.04 8.87
CA ARG A 128 10.30 -9.13 8.82
C ARG A 128 10.42 -9.80 7.46
N THR A 129 10.55 -11.13 7.42
CA THR A 129 10.29 -11.84 6.16
C THR A 129 8.94 -11.36 5.69
N ALA A 130 8.88 -10.88 4.44
CA ALA A 130 7.61 -10.89 3.75
C ALA A 130 7.09 -12.32 3.87
N PRO A 131 5.86 -12.54 4.37
CA PRO A 131 5.36 -13.89 4.60
C PRO A 131 5.59 -14.77 3.36
N THR A 132 5.86 -16.06 3.54
CA THR A 132 6.06 -17.00 2.42
C THR A 132 4.81 -17.12 1.54
N HIS A 133 3.66 -16.69 2.06
CA HIS A 133 2.44 -16.32 1.33
C HIS A 133 2.19 -14.81 1.34
N CYS A 134 3.19 -14.00 1.01
CA CYS A 134 3.01 -12.59 0.73
C CYS A 134 2.22 -12.51 -0.57
N ASN A 135 0.91 -12.60 -0.41
CA ASN A 135 -0.09 -12.18 -1.37
C ASN A 135 0.47 -10.87 -1.92
N HIS A 136 0.75 -10.78 -3.23
CA HIS A 136 1.58 -9.69 -3.80
C HIS A 136 1.16 -8.29 -3.30
N LYS A 137 -0.11 -8.19 -2.93
CA LYS A 137 -0.80 -7.21 -2.09
C LYS A 137 0.00 -6.68 -0.88
N GLU A 138 0.54 -7.52 0.01
CA GLU A 138 1.30 -7.06 1.20
C GLU A 138 2.68 -6.50 0.83
N LEU A 139 3.35 -7.11 -0.16
CA LEU A 139 4.63 -6.62 -0.67
C LEU A 139 4.45 -5.22 -1.27
N ILE A 140 3.36 -5.04 -2.00
CA ILE A 140 2.97 -3.79 -2.63
C ILE A 140 2.73 -2.68 -1.58
N ALA A 141 2.10 -3.00 -0.45
CA ALA A 141 1.91 -2.03 0.64
C ALA A 141 3.24 -1.63 1.30
N LEU A 142 4.23 -2.52 1.32
CA LEU A 142 5.60 -2.19 1.74
C LEU A 142 6.33 -1.35 0.69
N LEU A 143 6.18 -1.67 -0.59
CA LEU A 143 6.76 -0.90 -1.70
C LEU A 143 6.21 0.52 -1.76
N LEU A 144 4.94 0.74 -1.40
CA LEU A 144 4.35 2.07 -1.28
C LEU A 144 5.01 2.95 -0.21
N LYS A 145 5.78 2.38 0.72
CA LYS A 145 6.52 3.14 1.74
C LYS A 145 7.89 3.60 1.23
N ASP A 146 8.46 2.92 0.24
CA ASP A 146 9.75 3.27 -0.31
C ASP A 146 9.60 4.19 -1.53
N VAL A 147 9.68 5.49 -1.28
CA VAL A 147 9.58 6.54 -2.31
C VAL A 147 10.65 6.36 -3.41
N THR A 148 11.78 5.71 -3.12
CA THR A 148 12.85 5.51 -4.12
C THR A 148 12.51 4.48 -5.18
N LEU A 149 11.55 3.60 -4.90
CA LEU A 149 11.06 2.58 -5.84
C LEU A 149 9.84 3.03 -6.63
N THR A 150 9.24 4.15 -6.23
CA THR A 150 8.09 4.75 -6.89
C THR A 150 8.52 5.58 -8.11
N ASN A 151 7.68 5.61 -9.14
CA ASN A 151 7.97 6.31 -10.39
C ASN A 151 6.79 7.16 -10.89
N VAL A 152 5.71 7.24 -10.11
CA VAL A 152 4.61 8.18 -10.31
C VAL A 152 4.24 8.80 -8.95
N CYS A 153 3.89 10.08 -8.96
CA CYS A 153 3.44 10.82 -7.79
C CYS A 153 2.11 11.50 -8.12
N PHE A 154 1.03 11.08 -7.47
CA PHE A 154 -0.27 11.72 -7.61
C PHE A 154 -0.34 12.95 -6.71
N THR A 155 -0.63 14.10 -7.28
CA THR A 155 -0.77 15.36 -6.57
C THR A 155 -2.23 15.73 -6.42
N ILE A 156 -2.68 15.87 -5.18
CA ILE A 156 -4.07 16.19 -4.84
C ILE A 156 -4.08 17.58 -4.21
N PRO A 157 -4.69 18.58 -4.86
CA PRO A 157 -4.80 19.91 -4.28
C PRO A 157 -5.79 19.87 -3.12
N SER A 158 -5.39 20.42 -1.97
CA SER A 158 -6.29 20.66 -0.86
C SER A 158 -7.26 21.80 -1.21
N ILE A 159 -8.52 21.62 -0.81
CA ILE A 159 -9.58 22.62 -1.01
C ILE A 159 -9.46 23.77 0.01
N ALA A 160 -8.75 23.57 1.12
CA ALA A 160 -8.57 24.61 2.14
C ALA A 160 -7.73 25.78 1.61
N GLU A 161 -8.07 27.01 2.02
CA GLU A 161 -7.58 28.32 1.52
C GLU A 161 -6.05 28.58 1.59
N GLY A 162 -5.23 27.57 1.87
CA GLY A 162 -3.78 27.65 1.78
C GLY A 162 -3.21 26.45 1.05
N GLN A 163 -3.16 26.53 -0.28
CA GLN A 163 -2.45 25.73 -1.31
C GLN A 163 -1.61 24.52 -0.83
N SER A 164 -2.14 23.64 0.01
CA SER A 164 -1.42 22.43 0.38
C SER A 164 -1.65 21.41 -0.71
N ILE A 165 -0.56 20.79 -1.16
CA ILE A 165 -0.61 19.71 -2.13
C ILE A 165 -0.21 18.44 -1.39
N THR A 166 -1.13 17.48 -1.36
CA THR A 166 -0.83 16.15 -0.86
C THR A 166 -0.27 15.31 -1.99
N CYS A 167 0.86 14.66 -1.75
CA CYS A 167 1.54 13.80 -2.70
C CYS A 167 1.38 12.33 -2.31
N LEU A 168 0.90 11.51 -3.23
CA LEU A 168 0.79 10.06 -3.08
C LEU A 168 1.69 9.36 -4.10
N TRP A 169 2.79 8.77 -3.63
CA TRP A 169 3.69 8.01 -4.48
C TRP A 169 3.16 6.62 -4.80
N ALA A 170 3.42 6.17 -6.02
CA ALA A 170 2.96 4.89 -6.51
C ALA A 170 3.86 4.34 -7.64
N HIS A 171 3.54 3.14 -8.11
CA HIS A 171 4.27 2.41 -9.15
C HIS A 171 3.44 2.39 -10.44
N ARG A 172 3.99 2.90 -11.52
CA ARG A 172 3.40 2.89 -12.87
C ARG A 172 2.96 1.48 -13.30
N SER A 173 3.70 0.45 -12.89
CA SER A 173 3.36 -0.95 -13.17
C SER A 173 2.00 -1.37 -12.59
N ALA A 174 1.60 -0.84 -11.43
CA ALA A 174 0.31 -1.10 -10.81
C ALA A 174 -0.87 -0.55 -11.63
N PHE A 175 -0.63 0.44 -12.49
CA PHE A 175 -1.65 1.06 -13.34
C PHE A 175 -1.65 0.54 -14.78
N SER A 176 -0.80 -0.45 -15.09
CA SER A 176 -0.64 -0.97 -16.47
C SER A 176 -1.92 -1.55 -17.07
N SER A 177 -2.84 -2.04 -16.24
CA SER A 177 -4.17 -2.53 -16.64
C SER A 177 -5.24 -1.45 -16.76
N HIS A 178 -4.96 -0.20 -16.37
CA HIS A 178 -5.95 0.86 -16.27
C HIS A 178 -5.68 1.99 -17.27
N LYS A 179 -6.34 1.91 -18.44
CA LYS A 179 -6.16 2.83 -19.58
C LYS A 179 -6.17 4.31 -19.15
N LYS A 180 -7.14 4.70 -18.31
CA LYS A 180 -7.28 6.10 -17.90
C LYS A 180 -6.09 6.63 -17.12
N PHE A 181 -5.52 5.80 -16.25
CA PHE A 181 -4.30 6.16 -15.51
C PHE A 181 -3.09 6.22 -16.43
N LEU A 182 -2.98 5.35 -17.43
CA LEU A 182 -1.89 5.43 -18.43
C LEU A 182 -1.94 6.75 -19.21
N GLU A 183 -3.13 7.21 -19.60
CA GLU A 183 -3.32 8.52 -20.25
C GLU A 183 -2.89 9.67 -19.32
N LEU A 184 -3.30 9.62 -18.05
CA LEU A 184 -2.94 10.64 -17.06
C LEU A 184 -1.43 10.68 -16.78
N ILE A 185 -0.79 9.51 -16.68
CA ILE A 185 0.65 9.40 -16.48
C ILE A 185 1.41 9.90 -17.71
N ALA A 186 0.98 9.52 -18.92
CA ALA A 186 1.59 10.01 -20.16
C ALA A 186 1.50 11.55 -20.27
N LYS A 187 0.34 12.13 -19.92
CA LYS A 187 0.19 13.58 -19.84
C LYS A 187 1.12 14.22 -18.80
N GLY A 188 1.32 13.55 -17.66
CA GLY A 188 2.32 13.98 -16.67
C GLY A 188 3.75 13.94 -17.20
N ASP A 189 4.09 12.93 -18.00
CA ASP A 189 5.40 12.78 -18.65
C ASP A 189 5.65 13.94 -19.64
N GLU A 190 4.63 14.35 -20.40
CA GLU A 190 4.69 15.49 -21.33
C GLU A 190 4.98 16.82 -20.61
N VAL A 191 4.36 17.04 -19.44
CA VAL A 191 4.59 18.25 -18.62
C VAL A 191 6.05 18.35 -18.15
N ILE A 192 6.73 17.23 -17.90
CA ILE A 192 8.16 17.24 -17.53
C ILE A 192 9.04 17.64 -18.73
N GLN A 193 8.65 17.24 -19.94
CA GLN A 193 9.42 17.51 -21.15
C GLN A 193 9.25 18.96 -21.64
N ASP A 194 8.04 19.50 -21.53
CA ASP A 194 7.70 20.85 -21.99
C ASP A 194 7.86 21.90 -20.88
N LYS A 195 9.12 22.27 -20.60
CA LYS A 195 9.47 23.27 -19.56
C LYS A 195 8.84 24.65 -19.77
N ASN A 196 8.25 24.93 -20.93
CA ASN A 196 7.76 26.25 -21.30
C ASN A 196 6.24 26.39 -21.26
N ASN A 197 5.50 25.32 -20.96
CA ASN A 197 4.04 25.31 -21.10
C ASN A 197 3.34 25.30 -19.73
N THR A 198 3.02 26.50 -19.25
CA THR A 198 2.58 26.82 -17.89
C THR A 198 1.08 26.64 -17.63
N GLU A 199 0.37 25.79 -18.40
CA GLU A 199 -1.05 25.53 -18.13
C GLU A 199 -1.29 24.50 -17.00
N CYS A 200 -0.25 23.84 -16.51
CA CYS A 200 -0.40 23.01 -15.31
C CYS A 200 -0.47 23.93 -14.09
N ALA A 201 -1.63 23.99 -13.43
CA ALA A 201 -1.86 24.77 -12.21
C ALA A 201 -1.09 24.26 -10.96
N MET A 202 0.00 23.51 -11.16
CA MET A 202 1.05 23.33 -10.15
C MET A 202 2.11 24.39 -10.39
N THR A 203 2.59 25.04 -9.32
CA THR A 203 3.69 25.98 -9.52
C THR A 203 4.91 25.22 -10.02
N ALA A 204 5.75 25.85 -10.85
CA ALA A 204 7.01 25.25 -11.32
C ALA A 204 7.90 24.77 -10.14
N GLN A 205 7.68 25.37 -8.98
CA GLN A 205 8.36 25.07 -7.73
C GLN A 205 7.86 23.77 -7.09
N ASP A 206 6.55 23.51 -7.06
CA ASP A 206 5.97 22.24 -6.57
C ASP A 206 6.47 21.06 -7.42
N LEU A 207 6.54 21.27 -8.75
CA LEU A 207 7.04 20.29 -9.70
C LEU A 207 8.50 19.94 -9.42
N ALA A 208 9.34 20.95 -9.16
CA ALA A 208 10.75 20.76 -8.86
C ALA A 208 10.98 19.94 -7.59
N VAL A 209 10.17 20.13 -6.54
CA VAL A 209 10.26 19.36 -5.29
C VAL A 209 9.93 17.88 -5.52
N VAL A 210 8.86 17.59 -6.27
CA VAL A 210 8.45 16.20 -6.58
C VAL A 210 9.54 15.50 -7.42
N ILE A 211 10.08 16.17 -8.44
CA ILE A 211 11.11 15.61 -9.30
C ILE A 211 12.42 15.39 -8.52
N ALA A 212 12.83 16.34 -7.68
CA ALA A 212 14.09 16.26 -6.94
C ALA A 212 14.12 15.10 -5.92
N LYS A 213 12.98 14.69 -5.38
CA LYS A 213 12.92 13.62 -4.36
C LYS A 213 12.89 12.20 -4.90
N GLY A 214 12.43 11.98 -6.13
CA GLY A 214 12.23 10.61 -6.61
C GLY A 214 12.21 10.43 -8.12
N GLY A 215 12.44 11.46 -8.93
CA GLY A 215 12.35 11.37 -10.39
C GLY A 215 10.99 10.88 -10.90
N SER A 216 9.95 10.95 -10.07
CA SER A 216 8.63 10.42 -10.35
C SER A 216 7.81 11.38 -11.20
N THR A 217 6.99 10.83 -12.09
CA THR A 217 6.07 11.61 -12.92
C THR A 217 4.93 12.18 -12.06
N PRO A 218 4.75 13.51 -11.99
CA PRO A 218 3.65 14.11 -11.25
C PRO A 218 2.34 13.99 -12.04
N VAL A 219 1.28 13.54 -11.38
CA VAL A 219 -0.06 13.38 -11.97
C VAL A 219 -1.09 14.07 -11.09
N ARG A 220 -1.74 15.11 -11.61
CA ARG A 220 -2.76 15.86 -10.87
C ARG A 220 -4.06 15.08 -10.75
N VAL A 221 -4.63 15.06 -9.55
CA VAL A 221 -5.92 14.43 -9.21
C VAL A 221 -6.82 15.46 -8.55
N ASP A 222 -7.79 15.98 -9.30
CA ASP A 222 -8.69 17.07 -8.86
C ASP A 222 -10.18 16.76 -9.00
N LYS A 223 -10.52 15.59 -9.56
CA LYS A 223 -11.92 15.18 -9.79
C LYS A 223 -12.55 14.42 -8.63
N VAL A 224 -11.75 13.96 -7.68
CA VAL A 224 -12.19 13.11 -6.57
C VAL A 224 -11.55 13.57 -5.27
N ALA A 225 -12.27 13.37 -4.16
CA ALA A 225 -11.73 13.66 -2.84
C ALA A 225 -10.51 12.77 -2.55
N MET A 226 -9.55 13.30 -1.78
CA MET A 226 -8.33 12.59 -1.39
C MET A 226 -8.63 11.25 -0.73
N SER A 227 -9.60 11.23 0.20
CA SER A 227 -10.04 10.02 0.90
C SER A 227 -10.48 8.92 -0.07
N THR A 228 -11.35 9.28 -1.01
CA THR A 228 -11.85 8.38 -2.05
C THR A 228 -10.74 7.88 -2.96
N PHE A 229 -9.80 8.77 -3.33
CA PHE A 229 -8.66 8.38 -4.16
C PHE A 229 -7.70 7.43 -3.42
N CYS A 230 -7.49 7.62 -2.12
CA CYS A 230 -6.72 6.68 -1.28
C CYS A 230 -7.33 5.27 -1.29
N VAL A 231 -8.65 5.15 -1.15
CA VAL A 231 -9.37 3.87 -1.22
C VAL A 231 -9.29 3.27 -2.63
N LEU A 232 -9.36 4.10 -3.67
CA LEU A 232 -9.17 3.68 -5.06
C LEU A 232 -7.78 3.09 -5.29
N LEU A 233 -6.73 3.77 -4.84
CA LEU A 233 -5.36 3.27 -4.91
C LEU A 233 -5.22 1.95 -4.14
N TYR A 234 -5.75 1.89 -2.92
CA TYR A 234 -5.75 0.66 -2.14
C TYR A 234 -6.42 -0.49 -2.89
N TYR A 235 -7.55 -0.25 -3.56
CA TYR A 235 -8.19 -1.24 -4.41
C TYR A 235 -7.31 -1.70 -5.57
N ILE A 236 -6.66 -0.79 -6.30
CA ILE A 236 -5.79 -1.12 -7.44
C ILE A 236 -4.65 -2.06 -7.00
N TYR A 237 -4.09 -1.79 -5.83
CA TYR A 237 -2.97 -2.55 -5.28
C TYR A 237 -3.38 -3.87 -4.61
N MET A 238 -4.49 -3.85 -3.88
CA MET A 238 -4.90 -4.97 -3.02
C MET A 238 -6.03 -5.80 -3.63
N GLY A 239 -6.68 -5.34 -4.70
CA GLY A 239 -7.87 -5.96 -5.29
C GLY A 239 -9.03 -6.14 -4.30
N VAL A 240 -9.03 -5.40 -3.19
CA VAL A 240 -10.08 -5.44 -2.16
C VAL A 240 -10.46 -4.01 -1.78
N VAL A 241 -11.76 -3.79 -1.52
CA VAL A 241 -12.26 -2.49 -1.10
C VAL A 241 -12.25 -2.42 0.42
N ASN A 242 -11.61 -1.39 0.97
CA ASN A 242 -11.69 -1.03 2.37
C ASN A 242 -12.11 0.44 2.48
N LEU A 243 -13.39 0.67 2.82
CA LEU A 243 -13.97 2.00 2.97
C LEU A 243 -13.50 2.74 4.23
N LYS A 244 -12.93 2.02 5.20
CA LYS A 244 -12.43 2.55 6.48
C LYS A 244 -10.92 2.49 6.50
N LEU A 245 -10.30 3.24 5.62
CA LEU A 245 -8.86 3.21 5.44
C LEU A 245 -8.18 4.07 6.51
N HIS A 246 -7.23 3.48 7.23
CA HIS A 246 -6.28 4.23 8.03
C HIS A 246 -5.12 4.69 7.15
N THR A 247 -4.93 6.01 7.03
CA THR A 247 -3.85 6.60 6.22
C THR A 247 -2.47 6.06 6.59
N CYS A 248 -2.21 5.87 7.88
CA CYS A 248 -0.95 5.34 8.40
C CYS A 248 -0.64 3.90 7.94
N GLN A 249 -1.67 3.10 7.64
CA GLN A 249 -1.50 1.71 7.18
C GLN A 249 -1.06 1.63 5.72
N VAL A 250 -1.45 2.60 4.90
CA VAL A 250 -1.30 2.51 3.43
C VAL A 250 -0.23 3.45 2.91
N PHE A 251 -0.05 4.61 3.54
CA PHE A 251 0.82 5.66 3.01
C PHE A 251 1.78 6.19 4.08
N SER A 252 2.58 5.31 4.68
CA SER A 252 3.65 5.75 5.60
C SER A 252 4.69 6.67 4.94
N GLY A 253 4.63 6.86 3.62
CA GLY A 253 5.43 7.83 2.86
C GLY A 253 4.67 9.05 2.32
N CYS A 254 3.39 9.25 2.66
CA CYS A 254 2.63 10.41 2.19
C CYS A 254 3.25 11.70 2.77
N GLN A 255 3.48 12.70 1.92
CA GLN A 255 4.01 13.99 2.33
C GLN A 255 3.07 15.08 1.87
N SER A 256 2.74 15.96 2.81
CA SER A 256 2.04 17.21 2.58
C SER A 256 3.09 18.29 2.33
N ILE A 257 3.02 18.92 1.16
CA ILE A 257 3.81 20.11 0.87
C ILE A 257 2.93 21.29 1.23
N ARG A 258 3.33 22.06 2.25
CA ARG A 258 2.64 23.30 2.63
C ARG A 258 3.47 24.50 2.18
N GLY A 259 2.90 25.33 1.30
CA GLY A 259 3.47 26.64 0.99
C GLY A 259 3.21 27.60 2.16
N CYS A 260 4.27 28.11 2.79
CA CYS A 260 4.16 29.20 3.77
C CYS A 260 4.20 30.55 3.04
N PRO A 261 3.20 31.43 3.19
CA PRO A 261 3.15 32.69 2.44
C PRO A 261 4.11 33.80 2.91
N VAL A 262 4.97 33.57 3.91
CA VAL A 262 5.63 34.66 4.64
C VAL A 262 7.16 34.49 4.56
N ASP A 263 7.78 35.31 3.70
CA ASP A 263 9.20 35.67 3.65
C ASP A 263 10.25 34.63 3.16
N GLY A 264 9.92 33.82 2.16
CA GLY A 264 10.92 33.11 1.33
C GLY A 264 10.46 31.75 0.81
N PRO A 265 11.20 31.13 -0.14
CA PRO A 265 10.85 29.84 -0.76
C PRO A 265 11.18 28.64 0.16
N SER A 266 10.89 28.73 1.46
CA SER A 266 11.06 27.62 2.39
C SER A 266 9.78 26.79 2.44
N PHE A 267 9.82 25.61 1.82
CA PHE A 267 8.76 24.64 1.91
C PHE A 267 9.02 23.69 3.06
N SER A 268 8.05 23.59 3.96
CA SER A 268 8.03 22.52 4.95
C SER A 268 7.31 21.33 4.31
N ILE A 269 8.09 20.28 4.03
CA ILE A 269 7.55 19.00 3.63
C ILE A 269 7.26 18.25 4.92
N PHE A 270 6.00 18.05 5.22
CA PHE A 270 5.56 17.24 6.36
C PHE A 270 5.28 15.85 5.83
N THR A 271 5.88 14.80 6.39
CA THR A 271 5.26 13.48 6.26
C THR A 271 3.94 13.48 7.03
N LEU A 272 3.01 12.61 6.68
CA LEU A 272 1.77 12.46 7.44
C LEU A 272 2.05 12.14 8.93
N SER A 273 3.18 11.50 9.23
CA SER A 273 3.67 11.28 10.60
C SER A 273 4.16 12.56 11.29
N ASP A 274 4.63 13.58 10.56
CA ASP A 274 5.02 14.87 11.13
C ASP A 274 3.80 15.70 11.53
N ILE A 275 2.64 15.48 10.90
CA ILE A 275 1.35 16.07 11.29
C ILE A 275 0.83 15.45 12.59
N GLU A 276 1.21 14.19 12.86
CA GLU A 276 0.86 13.45 14.07
C GLU A 276 1.78 13.78 15.26
N GLY A 277 2.82 14.59 15.06
CA GLY A 277 3.95 14.78 15.99
C GLY A 277 3.99 16.06 16.84
N GLU A 278 2.95 16.91 16.86
CA GLU A 278 2.89 17.94 17.91
C GLU A 278 2.42 17.31 19.23
N GLU A 279 3.41 16.90 20.02
CA GLU A 279 3.31 16.32 21.36
C GLU A 279 2.39 17.16 22.27
N GLY A 280 1.11 16.77 22.38
CA GLY A 280 0.19 17.40 23.33
C GLY A 280 -1.30 17.09 23.14
N GLN A 281 -1.71 16.62 21.97
CA GLN A 281 -3.06 16.11 21.74
C GLN A 281 -2.97 14.74 21.08
N ASP A 282 -3.66 13.75 21.64
CA ASP A 282 -3.83 12.41 21.05
C ASP A 282 -4.15 12.56 19.56
N GLY A 283 -3.14 12.36 18.70
CA GLY A 283 -3.26 12.46 17.25
C GLY A 283 -4.19 11.37 16.76
N VAL A 284 -5.48 11.69 16.68
CA VAL A 284 -6.50 10.73 16.26
C VAL A 284 -6.16 10.32 14.83
N PRO A 285 -5.93 9.02 14.57
CA PRO A 285 -5.70 8.53 13.22
C PRO A 285 -6.81 9.05 12.30
N PHE A 286 -6.43 9.71 11.20
CA PHE A 286 -7.43 10.18 10.23
C PHE A 286 -8.15 8.97 9.63
N HIS A 287 -9.36 8.72 10.14
CA HIS A 287 -10.28 7.77 9.56
C HIS A 287 -10.85 8.39 8.29
N LEU A 288 -10.46 7.85 7.15
CA LEU A 288 -11.10 8.17 5.89
C LEU A 288 -12.40 7.37 5.84
N ASP A 289 -13.53 8.01 6.12
CA ASP A 289 -14.86 7.42 5.96
C ASP A 289 -15.35 7.72 4.54
N VAL A 290 -15.14 6.76 3.64
CA VAL A 290 -15.52 6.88 2.23
C VAL A 290 -16.82 6.13 1.99
N LYS A 291 -17.81 6.79 1.40
CA LYS A 291 -19.06 6.13 1.05
C LYS A 291 -18.92 5.33 -0.25
N TRP A 292 -19.75 4.31 -0.43
CA TRP A 292 -19.73 3.49 -1.66
C TRP A 292 -20.04 4.32 -2.90
N GLU A 293 -20.88 5.32 -2.76
CA GLU A 293 -21.31 6.27 -3.78
C GLU A 293 -20.12 7.09 -4.30
N ASP A 294 -19.30 7.61 -3.39
CA ASP A 294 -18.12 8.41 -3.73
C ASP A 294 -17.09 7.54 -4.47
N LEU A 295 -16.87 6.31 -3.99
CA LEU A 295 -15.97 5.36 -4.64
C LEU A 295 -16.48 4.91 -6.01
N MET A 296 -17.80 4.76 -6.18
CA MET A 296 -18.42 4.44 -7.47
C MET A 296 -18.25 5.60 -8.47
N GLU A 297 -18.43 6.85 -8.03
CA GLU A 297 -18.18 8.05 -8.86
C GLU A 297 -16.71 8.10 -9.28
N ALA A 298 -15.76 7.85 -8.37
CA ALA A 298 -14.35 7.75 -8.69
C ALA A 298 -14.05 6.61 -9.68
N ALA A 299 -14.63 5.42 -9.48
CA ALA A 299 -14.46 4.29 -10.39
C ALA A 299 -14.96 4.62 -11.81
N ASP A 300 -16.02 5.43 -11.94
CA ASP A 300 -16.52 5.91 -13.22
C ASP A 300 -15.56 6.94 -13.86
N VAL A 301 -15.08 7.91 -13.08
CA VAL A 301 -14.11 8.94 -13.52
C VAL A 301 -12.83 8.32 -14.08
N TYR A 302 -12.35 7.22 -13.48
CA TYR A 302 -11.13 6.52 -13.87
C TYR A 302 -11.39 5.25 -14.71
N GLU A 303 -12.63 5.00 -15.13
CA GLU A 303 -13.03 3.89 -16.00
C GLU A 303 -12.68 2.48 -15.46
N ILE A 304 -12.72 2.29 -14.13
CA ILE A 304 -12.43 1.00 -13.47
C ILE A 304 -13.73 0.19 -13.31
N SER A 305 -14.10 -0.53 -14.38
CA SER A 305 -15.40 -1.19 -14.52
C SER A 305 -15.68 -2.27 -13.47
N ASP A 306 -14.67 -3.05 -13.10
CA ASP A 306 -14.77 -4.09 -12.07
C ASP A 306 -15.01 -3.51 -10.68
N LEU A 307 -14.33 -2.40 -10.34
CA LEU A 307 -14.58 -1.64 -9.12
C LEU A 307 -15.97 -1.01 -9.12
N LYS A 308 -16.41 -0.43 -10.23
CA LYS A 308 -17.77 0.15 -10.35
C LYS A 308 -18.83 -0.91 -10.05
N ARG A 309 -18.69 -2.12 -10.60
CA ARG A 309 -19.56 -3.27 -10.31
C ARG A 309 -19.49 -3.72 -8.85
N LEU A 310 -18.31 -3.69 -8.23
CA LEU A 310 -18.15 -3.96 -6.80
C LEU A 310 -18.90 -2.94 -5.94
N CYS A 311 -18.73 -1.64 -6.23
CA CYS A 311 -19.39 -0.56 -5.51
C CYS A 311 -20.91 -0.66 -5.62
N ARG A 312 -21.42 -0.95 -6.83
CA ARG A 312 -22.86 -1.19 -7.05
C ARG A 312 -23.41 -2.27 -6.13
N ARG A 313 -22.74 -3.43 -6.05
CA ARG A 313 -23.14 -4.51 -5.14
C ARG A 313 -23.07 -4.09 -3.67
N GLY A 314 -22.06 -3.29 -3.31
CA GLY A 314 -21.92 -2.71 -1.98
C GLY A 314 -23.11 -1.82 -1.62
N ILE A 315 -23.50 -0.90 -2.51
CA ILE A 315 -24.66 -0.01 -2.34
C ILE A 315 -25.95 -0.82 -2.19
N ILE A 316 -26.22 -1.76 -3.10
CA ILE A 316 -27.43 -2.59 -3.06
C ILE A 316 -27.51 -3.40 -1.77
N LYS A 317 -26.40 -4.01 -1.34
CA LYS A 317 -26.35 -4.78 -0.08
C LYS A 317 -26.51 -3.88 1.16
N GLY A 318 -26.10 -2.63 1.06
CA GLY A 318 -26.18 -1.63 2.12
C GLY A 318 -27.52 -0.89 2.18
N LEU A 319 -28.48 -1.19 1.31
CA LEU A 319 -29.81 -0.57 1.35
C LEU A 319 -30.48 -0.87 2.70
N ASP A 320 -30.90 0.21 3.37
CA ASP A 320 -31.66 0.15 4.60
C ASP A 320 -32.78 1.21 4.59
N LYS A 321 -33.61 1.18 5.64
CA LYS A 321 -34.76 2.09 5.77
C LYS A 321 -34.37 3.56 5.85
N THR A 322 -33.16 3.87 6.30
CA THR A 322 -32.67 5.24 6.50
C THR A 322 -32.03 5.81 5.24
N ASN A 323 -31.49 4.96 4.36
CA ASN A 323 -30.72 5.41 3.19
C ASN A 323 -31.38 5.13 1.83
N ALA A 324 -32.35 4.21 1.74
CA ALA A 324 -32.85 3.73 0.45
C ALA A 324 -33.50 4.85 -0.39
N VAL A 325 -34.19 5.78 0.25
CA VAL A 325 -34.85 6.91 -0.42
C VAL A 325 -33.81 7.92 -0.93
N ASP A 326 -32.82 8.27 -0.11
CA ASP A 326 -31.72 9.15 -0.51
C ASP A 326 -30.92 8.55 -1.68
N ILE A 327 -30.68 7.23 -1.68
CA ILE A 327 -30.01 6.52 -2.78
C ILE A 327 -30.87 6.56 -4.05
N LEU A 328 -32.19 6.34 -3.95
CA LEU A 328 -33.09 6.32 -5.10
C LEU A 328 -33.16 7.68 -5.81
N PHE A 329 -33.22 8.77 -5.05
CA PHE A 329 -33.33 10.13 -5.59
C PHE A 329 -31.98 10.84 -5.76
N GLY A 330 -30.91 10.27 -5.22
CA GLY A 330 -29.55 10.79 -5.35
C GLY A 330 -28.90 10.52 -6.71
N LYS A 331 -27.63 10.92 -6.84
CA LYS A 331 -26.83 10.67 -8.06
C LYS A 331 -26.73 9.18 -8.40
N THR A 332 -26.68 8.31 -7.39
CA THR A 332 -26.51 6.86 -7.55
C THR A 332 -27.76 6.17 -8.08
N GLY A 333 -28.95 6.72 -7.82
CA GLY A 333 -30.22 6.28 -8.43
C GLY A 333 -30.31 6.47 -9.95
N ARG A 334 -29.27 7.04 -10.60
CA ARG A 334 -29.14 7.05 -12.07
C ARG A 334 -28.68 5.71 -12.63
N ASP A 335 -28.01 4.88 -11.82
CA ASP A 335 -27.64 3.52 -12.22
C ASP A 335 -28.89 2.64 -12.20
N PRO A 336 -29.24 1.96 -13.32
CA PRO A 336 -30.52 1.28 -13.45
C PRO A 336 -30.68 0.09 -12.50
N GLU A 337 -29.57 -0.60 -12.17
CA GLU A 337 -29.59 -1.73 -11.23
C GLU A 337 -29.80 -1.24 -9.80
N ILE A 338 -29.09 -0.19 -9.37
CA ILE A 338 -29.29 0.43 -8.04
C ILE A 338 -30.71 0.97 -7.93
N LYS A 339 -31.17 1.69 -8.96
CA LYS A 339 -32.51 2.27 -9.00
C LYS A 339 -33.60 1.20 -8.83
N GLN A 340 -33.47 0.09 -9.55
CA GLN A 340 -34.44 -1.00 -9.47
C GLN A 340 -34.42 -1.65 -8.09
N ALA A 341 -33.24 -1.96 -7.55
CA ALA A 341 -33.10 -2.54 -6.21
C ALA A 341 -33.65 -1.62 -5.11
N ALA A 342 -33.38 -0.31 -5.18
CA ALA A 342 -33.91 0.66 -4.22
C ALA A 342 -35.44 0.78 -4.31
N VAL A 343 -36.00 0.76 -5.53
CA VAL A 343 -37.47 0.76 -5.73
C VAL A 343 -38.10 -0.48 -5.10
N GLU A 344 -37.54 -1.66 -5.35
CA GLU A 344 -38.03 -2.93 -4.78
C GLU A 344 -37.95 -2.90 -3.26
N TYR A 345 -36.80 -2.52 -2.70
CA TYR A 345 -36.59 -2.41 -1.26
C TYR A 345 -37.59 -1.46 -0.59
N ILE A 346 -37.79 -0.26 -1.15
CA ILE A 346 -38.73 0.74 -0.62
C ILE A 346 -40.17 0.21 -0.66
N VAL A 347 -40.58 -0.45 -1.74
CA VAL A 347 -41.94 -0.98 -1.87
C VAL A 347 -42.20 -2.08 -0.82
N GLU A 348 -41.25 -3.00 -0.64
CA GLU A 348 -41.33 -4.07 0.35
C GLU A 348 -41.36 -3.55 1.79
N ASN A 349 -40.63 -2.46 2.08
CA ASN A 349 -40.44 -1.95 3.44
C ASN A 349 -41.15 -0.62 3.70
N LEU A 350 -42.07 -0.19 2.82
CA LEU A 350 -42.63 1.16 2.84
C LEU A 350 -43.21 1.56 4.20
N ASP A 351 -44.04 0.68 4.77
CA ASP A 351 -44.73 0.96 6.03
C ASP A 351 -43.73 1.14 7.18
N ALA A 352 -42.71 0.28 7.24
CA ALA A 352 -41.64 0.37 8.23
C ALA A 352 -40.76 1.61 8.05
N ILE A 353 -40.54 2.07 6.81
CA ILE A 353 -39.83 3.32 6.53
C ILE A 353 -40.63 4.51 7.06
N PHE A 354 -41.95 4.53 6.84
CA PHE A 354 -42.82 5.60 7.34
C PHE A 354 -42.87 5.65 8.87
N GLU A 355 -42.96 4.49 9.52
CA GLU A 355 -42.96 4.38 10.98
C GLU A 355 -41.65 4.89 11.60
N GLU A 356 -40.51 4.63 10.96
CA GLU A 356 -39.19 4.95 11.51
C GLU A 356 -38.71 6.37 11.17
N THR A 357 -39.03 6.88 9.98
CA THR A 357 -38.47 8.14 9.46
C THR A 357 -39.50 9.26 9.25
N GLY A 358 -40.80 9.01 9.41
CA GLY A 358 -41.85 9.95 9.03
C GLY A 358 -42.18 9.86 7.54
N ASP A 359 -42.53 10.97 6.87
CA ASP A 359 -42.68 10.96 5.41
C ASP A 359 -41.29 11.02 4.75
N PRO A 360 -40.76 9.90 4.21
CA PRO A 360 -39.40 9.89 3.67
C PRO A 360 -39.31 10.67 2.35
N PHE A 361 -40.44 11.04 1.74
CA PHE A 361 -40.50 11.71 0.44
C PHE A 361 -40.71 13.22 0.54
N ASP A 362 -40.83 13.78 1.76
CA ASP A 362 -41.16 15.19 1.96
C ASP A 362 -40.16 16.12 1.23
N ARG A 363 -38.86 15.81 1.34
CA ARG A 363 -37.77 16.53 0.66
C ARG A 363 -37.84 16.47 -0.87
N HIS A 364 -38.52 15.47 -1.42
CA HIS A 364 -38.60 15.23 -2.86
C HIS A 364 -39.93 15.68 -3.47
N ARG A 365 -40.91 16.08 -2.65
CA ARG A 365 -42.25 16.47 -3.09
C ARG A 365 -42.27 17.68 -4.03
N GLN A 366 -41.30 18.57 -3.88
CA GLN A 366 -41.19 19.80 -4.67
C GLN A 366 -40.43 19.62 -5.99
N HIS A 367 -39.85 18.44 -6.24
CA HIS A 367 -39.02 18.15 -7.41
C HIS A 367 -39.85 17.47 -8.51
N PRO A 368 -40.16 18.16 -9.64
CA PRO A 368 -41.00 17.61 -10.71
C PRO A 368 -40.42 16.31 -11.30
N GLU A 369 -39.09 16.22 -11.40
CA GLU A 369 -38.36 15.04 -11.83
C GLU A 369 -38.63 13.79 -10.96
N HIS A 370 -38.91 13.99 -9.67
CA HIS A 370 -39.14 12.91 -8.70
C HIS A 370 -40.59 12.44 -8.69
N HIS A 371 -41.53 13.29 -9.11
CA HIS A 371 -42.97 12.99 -9.06
C HIS A 371 -43.34 11.72 -9.84
N SER A 372 -42.74 11.53 -11.03
CA SER A 372 -42.97 10.33 -11.84
C SER A 372 -42.55 9.03 -11.13
N LEU A 373 -41.45 9.10 -10.36
CA LEU A 373 -40.90 7.97 -9.62
C LEU A 373 -41.71 7.68 -8.35
N LEU A 374 -42.17 8.72 -7.65
CA LEU A 374 -43.09 8.59 -6.51
C LEU A 374 -44.41 7.94 -6.93
N VAL A 375 -45.03 8.39 -8.03
CA VAL A 375 -46.24 7.77 -8.57
C VAL A 375 -45.99 6.30 -8.94
N LYS A 376 -44.81 5.98 -9.49
CA LYS A 376 -44.42 4.59 -9.79
C LYS A 376 -44.33 3.76 -8.50
N LEU A 377 -43.68 4.25 -7.45
CA LEU A 377 -43.58 3.57 -6.15
C LEU A 377 -44.96 3.27 -5.56
N MET A 378 -45.84 4.28 -5.52
CA MET A 378 -47.19 4.11 -4.97
C MET A 378 -48.03 3.09 -5.75
N ARG A 379 -47.91 3.09 -7.09
CA ARG A 379 -48.55 2.08 -7.94
C ARG A 379 -48.01 0.68 -7.69
N LEU A 380 -46.70 0.53 -7.49
CA LEU A 380 -46.08 -0.77 -7.19
C LEU A 380 -46.52 -1.29 -5.82
N LYS A 381 -46.55 -0.43 -4.79
CA LYS A 381 -47.05 -0.80 -3.46
C LYS A 381 -48.51 -1.22 -3.50
N ALA A 382 -49.38 -0.45 -4.15
CA ALA A 382 -50.80 -0.79 -4.28
C ALA A 382 -51.02 -2.16 -4.95
N LYS A 383 -50.20 -2.50 -5.96
CA LYS A 383 -50.24 -3.82 -6.62
C LYS A 383 -49.77 -4.97 -5.73
N GLN A 384 -48.93 -4.71 -4.73
CA GLN A 384 -48.44 -5.75 -3.81
C GLN A 384 -49.45 -6.01 -2.68
N THR A 385 -50.28 -5.03 -2.36
CA THR A 385 -51.32 -5.13 -1.31
C THR A 385 -52.66 -5.68 -1.80
N CYS A 386 -52.90 -5.69 -3.11
CA CYS A 386 -54.05 -6.33 -3.75
C CYS A 386 -53.70 -7.75 -4.17
#